data_AF-A0A7S3XV69-F1
#
_entry.id   AF-A0A7S3XV69-F1
#
_cell.length_a   1.000
_cell.length_b   1.000
_cell.length_c   1.000
_cell.angle_alpha   90.00
_cell.angle_beta   90.00
_cell.angle_gamma   90.00
#
_symmetry.space_group_name_H-M   'P 1'
#
loop_
_entity.id
_entity.type
_entity.pdbx_description
1 polymer ?
#
loop_
_entity_poly.entity_id
_entity_poly.type
_entity_poly.pdbx_seq_one_letter_code
_entity_poly.pdbx_strand_id
1 'polypeptide(L)'
;NAANEQMLGGGGVDGAIHRAAGDGLLHACHQVPEVRPGVRCPTGEARATAAGELGCARVVHTVGPRYSNRVASEFLLKQAYKSTLQVAHKERLEKIAFPAISCGAYGYPLDEAADVALAAVRDHRGPDLELAEFVLFGGRGGGRDIWSVWTGKADALFGGRPNQQNTPDRSMANNIDTEDQKLNIKDFQKKKPRRSSGGSEGDRGSART
;
A
#
# COMPACT_ATOMS: atom_id res chain seq x y z
N ASN A 1 0.80 3.95 3.88
CA ASN A 1 -0.08 4.95 4.50
C ASN A 1 0.56 6.34 4.38
N ALA A 2 -0.13 7.31 3.76
CA ALA A 2 0.34 8.70 3.68
C ALA A 2 -0.09 9.45 4.95
N ALA A 3 0.76 9.40 5.97
CA ALA A 3 0.46 9.86 7.33
C ALA A 3 0.94 11.30 7.58
N ASN A 4 0.56 11.86 8.72
CA ASN A 4 1.20 13.03 9.32
C ASN A 4 2.28 12.62 10.34
N GLU A 5 3.04 13.60 10.86
CA GLU A 5 4.18 13.36 11.76
C GLU A 5 3.83 12.62 13.07
N GLN A 6 2.57 12.72 13.53
CA GLN A 6 2.11 12.06 14.76
C GLN A 6 1.86 10.56 14.56
N MET A 7 1.54 10.13 13.32
CA MET A 7 1.11 8.77 12.97
C MET A 7 -0.18 8.27 13.65
N LEU A 8 -0.96 9.14 14.28
CA LEU A 8 -2.15 8.75 15.04
C LEU A 8 -3.46 8.88 14.24
N GLY A 9 -3.38 8.65 12.93
CA GLY A 9 -4.49 8.85 12.00
C GLY A 9 -4.70 10.32 11.61
N GLY A 10 -5.75 10.53 10.82
CA GLY A 10 -6.03 11.81 10.15
C GLY A 10 -7.17 11.71 9.15
N GLY A 11 -7.16 12.60 8.16
CA GLY A 11 -8.14 12.62 7.05
C GLY A 11 -7.68 11.87 5.80
N GLY A 12 -8.46 11.96 4.72
CA GLY A 12 -8.09 11.42 3.41
C GLY A 12 -7.78 9.91 3.45
N VAL A 13 -6.69 9.51 2.77
CA VAL A 13 -6.27 8.10 2.71
C VAL A 13 -5.82 7.55 4.06
N ASP A 14 -5.21 8.38 4.93
CA ASP A 14 -4.78 8.00 6.27
C ASP A 14 -5.98 7.59 7.14
N GLY A 15 -6.99 8.45 7.17
CA GLY A 15 -8.24 8.14 7.86
C GLY A 15 -8.96 6.92 7.28
N ALA A 16 -8.93 6.73 5.95
CA ALA A 16 -9.54 5.56 5.30
C ALA A 16 -8.84 4.25 5.70
N ILE A 17 -7.49 4.25 5.73
CA ILE A 17 -6.69 3.11 6.17
C ILE A 17 -6.95 2.82 7.64
N HIS A 18 -6.96 3.84 8.52
CA HIS A 18 -7.25 3.65 9.94
C HIS A 18 -8.65 3.09 10.19
N ARG A 19 -9.69 3.58 9.49
CA ARG A 19 -11.05 3.03 9.61
C ARG A 19 -11.13 1.57 9.18
N ALA A 20 -10.46 1.21 8.08
CA ALA A 20 -10.47 -0.15 7.57
C ALA A 20 -9.64 -1.14 8.41
N ALA A 21 -8.66 -0.63 9.17
CA ALA A 21 -7.78 -1.45 10.00
C ALA A 21 -8.32 -1.73 11.40
N GLY A 22 -9.45 -1.12 11.78
CA GLY A 22 -9.95 -1.11 13.15
C GLY A 22 -8.98 -0.45 14.14
N ASP A 23 -9.22 -0.65 15.43
CA ASP A 23 -8.42 -0.03 16.51
C ASP A 23 -6.98 -0.58 16.56
N GLY A 24 -6.74 -1.75 15.96
CA GLY A 24 -5.43 -2.42 15.99
C GLY A 24 -4.30 -1.58 15.39
N LEU A 25 -4.58 -0.82 14.31
CA LEU A 25 -3.56 0.02 13.69
C LEU A 25 -3.18 1.22 14.56
N LEU A 26 -4.17 1.87 15.19
CA LEU A 26 -3.89 3.01 16.08
C LEU A 26 -3.08 2.56 17.31
N HIS A 27 -3.43 1.42 17.91
CA HIS A 27 -2.63 0.82 18.98
C HIS A 27 -1.19 0.54 18.55
N ALA A 28 -0.98 0.00 17.35
CA ALA A 28 0.35 -0.25 16.81
C ALA A 28 1.13 1.05 16.57
N CYS A 29 0.47 2.12 16.10
CA CYS A 29 1.09 3.44 15.96
C CYS A 29 1.56 4.02 17.31
N HIS A 30 0.79 3.82 18.39
CA HIS A 30 1.20 4.26 19.72
C HIS A 30 2.46 3.56 20.24
N GLN A 31 2.77 2.36 19.75
CA GLN A 31 4.01 1.64 20.11
C GLN A 31 5.26 2.19 19.40
N VAL A 32 5.09 3.02 18.35
CA VAL A 32 6.22 3.67 17.69
C VAL A 32 6.71 4.82 18.57
N PRO A 33 7.99 4.83 18.98
CA PRO A 33 8.51 5.87 19.86
C PRO A 33 8.53 7.23 19.15
N GLU A 34 8.30 8.28 19.93
CA GLU A 34 8.50 9.64 19.46
C GLU A 34 10.00 9.92 19.32
N VAL A 35 10.41 10.48 18.18
CA VAL A 35 11.79 10.91 17.94
C VAL A 35 12.04 12.34 18.43
N ARG A 36 10.96 13.11 18.60
CA ARG A 36 10.89 14.41 19.26
C ARG A 36 9.43 14.64 19.71
N PRO A 37 9.15 15.55 20.66
CA PRO A 37 7.80 15.71 21.21
C PRO A 37 6.72 15.84 20.13
N GLY A 38 5.75 14.92 20.16
CA GLY A 38 4.62 14.88 19.22
C GLY A 38 4.96 14.36 17.82
N VAL A 39 6.13 13.78 17.59
CA VAL A 39 6.57 13.29 16.27
C VAL A 39 7.11 11.88 16.36
N ARG A 40 6.42 10.94 15.70
CA ARG A 40 6.85 9.53 15.54
C ARG A 40 7.57 9.29 14.22
N CYS A 41 7.15 9.98 13.16
CA CYS A 41 7.78 9.91 11.85
C CYS A 41 8.00 11.33 11.29
N PRO A 42 9.25 11.81 11.20
CA PRO A 42 9.55 13.06 10.53
C PRO A 42 9.14 13.06 9.06
N THR A 43 8.90 14.25 8.51
CA THR A 43 8.70 14.44 7.07
C THR A 43 9.90 13.89 6.26
N GLY A 44 9.63 13.09 5.24
CA GLY A 44 10.63 12.39 4.42
C GLY A 44 11.01 11.00 4.93
N GLU A 45 10.50 10.57 6.09
CA GLU A 45 10.80 9.27 6.66
C GLU A 45 9.62 8.28 6.56
N ALA A 46 9.86 7.03 6.99
CA ALA A 46 8.87 5.99 7.09
C ALA A 46 9.05 5.10 8.34
N ARG A 47 7.96 4.49 8.83
CA ARG A 47 7.91 3.53 9.95
C ARG A 47 6.92 2.41 9.61
N ALA A 48 7.23 1.16 9.96
CA ALA A 48 6.32 0.03 9.76
C ALA A 48 5.65 -0.39 11.06
N THR A 49 4.36 -0.69 11.00
CA THR A 49 3.53 -1.17 12.12
C THR A 49 2.80 -2.46 11.72
N ALA A 50 2.17 -3.12 12.68
CA ALA A 50 1.20 -4.17 12.38
C ALA A 50 -0.03 -3.56 11.67
N ALA A 51 -0.71 -4.36 10.84
CA ALA A 51 -1.75 -3.85 9.95
C ALA A 51 -3.17 -3.80 10.53
N GLY A 52 -3.37 -4.22 11.78
CA GLY A 52 -4.70 -4.36 12.37
C GLY A 52 -5.52 -5.41 11.61
N GLU A 53 -6.75 -5.04 11.22
CA GLU A 53 -7.69 -5.90 10.49
C GLU A 53 -7.45 -5.91 8.97
N LEU A 54 -6.48 -5.15 8.46
CA LEU A 54 -6.19 -5.13 7.03
C LEU A 54 -5.61 -6.47 6.56
N GLY A 55 -5.97 -6.88 5.35
CA GLY A 55 -5.46 -8.09 4.70
C GLY A 55 -4.02 -8.00 4.19
N CYS A 56 -3.14 -7.20 4.82
CA CYS A 56 -1.74 -7.07 4.47
C CYS A 56 -0.82 -7.34 5.67
N ALA A 57 0.43 -7.69 5.41
CA ALA A 57 1.37 -8.06 6.48
C ALA A 57 1.72 -6.87 7.40
N ARG A 58 1.92 -5.68 6.80
CA ARG A 58 2.38 -4.47 7.49
C ARG A 58 1.75 -3.23 6.87
N VAL A 59 1.62 -2.19 7.69
CA VAL A 59 1.38 -0.83 7.20
C VAL A 59 2.67 -0.03 7.35
N VAL A 60 3.19 0.46 6.22
CA VAL A 60 4.29 1.44 6.24
C VAL A 60 3.69 2.85 6.24
N HIS A 61 3.86 3.56 7.33
CA HIS A 61 3.49 4.96 7.50
C HIS A 61 4.64 5.84 7.01
N THR A 62 4.37 6.76 6.11
CA THR A 62 5.36 7.71 5.61
C THR A 62 4.75 9.10 5.53
N VAL A 63 5.58 10.11 5.79
CA VAL A 63 5.16 11.50 5.84
C VAL A 63 5.77 12.24 4.67
N GLY A 64 4.96 12.54 3.65
CA GLY A 64 5.35 13.42 2.57
C GLY A 64 5.33 14.90 2.99
N PRO A 65 5.95 15.81 2.22
CA PRO A 65 5.92 17.24 2.54
C PRO A 65 4.57 17.87 2.19
N ARG A 66 4.20 18.92 2.92
CA ARG A 66 3.26 19.92 2.41
C ARG A 66 3.95 20.69 1.29
N TYR A 67 3.30 20.78 0.13
CA TYR A 67 3.90 21.45 -1.02
C TYR A 67 4.05 22.95 -0.74
N SER A 68 5.26 23.47 -0.90
CA SER A 68 5.58 24.88 -0.69
C SER A 68 6.30 25.45 -1.91
N ASN A 69 7.40 24.82 -2.31
CA ASN A 69 8.10 25.05 -3.56
C ASN A 69 8.64 23.73 -4.11
N ARG A 70 8.86 23.68 -5.42
CA ARG A 70 9.32 22.47 -6.12
C ARG A 70 10.61 21.89 -5.53
N VAL A 71 11.67 22.68 -5.39
CA VAL A 71 13.00 22.19 -4.99
C VAL A 71 12.98 21.55 -3.59
N ALA A 72 12.43 22.25 -2.59
CA ALA A 72 12.39 21.74 -1.22
C ALA A 72 11.42 20.55 -1.08
N SER A 73 10.26 20.63 -1.74
CA SER A 73 9.23 19.58 -1.64
C SER A 73 9.66 18.31 -2.40
N GLU A 74 10.34 18.45 -3.53
CA GLU A 74 10.84 17.32 -4.32
C GLU A 74 11.82 16.47 -3.52
N PHE A 75 12.76 17.10 -2.82
CA PHE A 75 13.72 16.40 -1.98
C PHE A 75 13.00 15.55 -0.92
N LEU A 76 12.08 16.15 -0.16
CA LEU A 76 11.37 15.47 0.92
C LEU A 76 10.41 14.38 0.42
N LEU A 77 9.71 14.62 -0.69
CA LEU A 77 8.84 13.60 -1.29
C LEU A 77 9.67 12.40 -1.79
N LYS A 78 10.82 12.66 -2.41
CA LYS A 78 11.76 11.61 -2.82
C LYS A 78 12.26 10.81 -1.61
N GLN A 79 12.58 11.47 -0.50
CA GLN A 79 12.96 10.77 0.74
C GLN A 79 11.82 9.91 1.28
N ALA A 80 10.57 10.40 1.27
CA ALA A 80 9.42 9.62 1.75
C ALA A 80 9.26 8.30 0.99
N TYR A 81 9.34 8.32 -0.34
CA TYR A 81 9.32 7.10 -1.16
C TYR A 81 10.54 6.20 -0.90
N LYS A 82 11.75 6.77 -0.88
CA LYS A 82 12.98 5.99 -0.61
C LYS A 82 12.96 5.31 0.74
N SER A 83 12.59 6.04 1.80
CA SER A 83 12.45 5.53 3.16
C SER A 83 11.41 4.41 3.23
N THR A 84 10.27 4.58 2.54
CA THR A 84 9.23 3.55 2.46
C THR A 84 9.75 2.26 1.83
N LEU A 85 10.46 2.37 0.70
CA LEU A 85 11.05 1.22 -0.01
C LEU A 85 12.17 0.56 0.80
N GLN A 86 12.98 1.35 1.53
CA GLN A 86 13.99 0.82 2.44
C GLN A 86 13.36 0.06 3.61
N VAL A 87 12.26 0.55 4.17
CA VAL A 87 11.50 -0.15 5.20
C VAL A 87 10.91 -1.45 4.64
N ALA A 88 10.34 -1.42 3.43
CA ALA A 88 9.83 -2.62 2.78
C ALA A 88 10.91 -3.70 2.60
N HIS A 89 12.11 -3.31 2.15
CA HIS A 89 13.25 -4.21 2.04
C HIS A 89 13.69 -4.78 3.41
N LYS A 90 13.81 -3.93 4.45
CA LYS A 90 14.18 -4.39 5.81
C LYS A 90 13.18 -5.40 6.38
N GLU A 91 11.90 -5.21 6.06
CA GLU A 91 10.80 -6.08 6.47
C GLU A 91 10.58 -7.26 5.51
N ARG A 92 11.41 -7.39 4.46
CA ARG A 92 11.32 -8.42 3.39
C ARG A 92 9.94 -8.51 2.74
N LEU A 93 9.35 -7.35 2.44
CA LEU A 93 8.07 -7.26 1.77
C LEU A 93 8.24 -7.36 0.25
N GLU A 94 7.56 -8.33 -0.36
CA GLU A 94 7.61 -8.56 -1.81
C GLU A 94 6.69 -7.64 -2.61
N LYS A 95 5.62 -7.15 -1.97
CA LYS A 95 4.59 -6.33 -2.62
C LYS A 95 4.29 -5.11 -1.79
N ILE A 96 4.14 -3.96 -2.46
CA ILE A 96 3.78 -2.70 -1.82
C ILE A 96 2.76 -1.93 -2.65
N ALA A 97 1.77 -1.36 -1.96
CA ALA A 97 0.80 -0.46 -2.54
C ALA A 97 1.02 0.97 -2.03
N PHE A 98 1.15 1.93 -2.94
CA PHE A 98 1.33 3.34 -2.66
C PHE A 98 0.06 4.14 -3.02
N PRO A 99 -0.44 5.02 -2.14
CA PRO A 99 -1.25 6.13 -2.60
C PRO A 99 -0.39 7.18 -3.32
N ALA A 100 -1.02 8.17 -3.94
CA ALA A 100 -0.34 9.38 -4.38
C ALA A 100 0.01 10.26 -3.17
N ILE A 101 1.20 10.04 -2.59
CA ILE A 101 1.66 10.72 -1.38
C ILE A 101 1.69 12.23 -1.61
N SER A 102 1.24 13.01 -0.62
CA SER A 102 1.13 14.46 -0.63
C SER A 102 0.16 15.10 -1.65
N CYS A 103 -0.49 14.32 -2.53
CA CYS A 103 -1.34 14.85 -3.60
C CYS A 103 -2.78 15.21 -3.17
N GLY A 104 -3.14 14.95 -1.91
CA GLY A 104 -4.42 15.34 -1.32
C GLY A 104 -4.31 16.67 -0.57
N ALA A 105 -4.61 16.66 0.73
CA ALA A 105 -4.59 17.83 1.60
C ALA A 105 -3.22 18.55 1.71
N TYR A 106 -2.13 17.94 1.23
CA TYR A 106 -0.79 18.53 1.20
C TYR A 106 -0.48 19.25 -0.11
N GLY A 107 -1.39 19.20 -1.10
CA GLY A 107 -1.40 20.08 -2.26
C GLY A 107 -0.27 19.87 -3.27
N TYR A 108 0.40 18.71 -3.26
CA TYR A 108 1.49 18.44 -4.20
C TYR A 108 0.95 18.31 -5.63
N PRO A 109 1.48 19.05 -6.63
CA PRO A 109 1.04 18.96 -8.02
C PRO A 109 1.18 17.55 -8.58
N LEU A 110 0.12 17.04 -9.22
CA LEU A 110 0.05 15.64 -9.67
C LEU A 110 1.19 15.26 -10.63
N ASP A 111 1.49 16.09 -11.63
CA ASP A 111 2.55 15.80 -12.60
C ASP A 111 3.92 15.68 -11.92
N GLU A 112 4.23 16.58 -10.99
CA GLU A 112 5.52 16.59 -10.29
C GLU A 112 5.61 15.44 -9.29
N ALA A 113 4.53 15.14 -8.57
CA ALA A 113 4.50 14.02 -7.64
C ALA A 113 4.65 12.67 -8.36
N ALA A 114 4.00 12.50 -9.52
CA ALA A 114 4.12 11.30 -10.34
C ALA A 114 5.56 11.07 -10.80
N ASP A 115 6.24 12.12 -11.28
CA ASP A 115 7.65 12.05 -11.68
C ASP A 115 8.53 11.55 -10.51
N VAL A 116 8.35 12.11 -9.31
CA VAL A 116 9.12 11.73 -8.12
C VAL A 116 8.82 10.29 -7.68
N ALA A 117 7.54 9.93 -7.62
CA ALA A 117 7.07 8.63 -7.14
C ALA A 117 7.57 7.49 -8.03
N LEU A 118 7.36 7.62 -9.35
CA LEU A 118 7.73 6.60 -10.33
C LEU A 118 9.24 6.47 -10.46
N ALA A 119 9.98 7.59 -10.44
CA ALA A 119 11.44 7.56 -10.44
C ALA A 119 12.00 6.88 -9.18
N ALA A 120 11.42 7.12 -8.00
CA ALA A 120 11.86 6.48 -6.76
C ALA A 120 11.67 4.96 -6.79
N VAL A 121 10.56 4.48 -7.35
CA VAL A 121 10.31 3.03 -7.55
C VAL A 121 11.26 2.45 -8.60
N ARG A 122 11.40 3.10 -9.77
CA ARG A 122 12.34 2.68 -10.83
C ARG A 122 13.78 2.57 -10.34
N ASP A 123 14.20 3.49 -9.48
CA ASP A 123 15.58 3.58 -8.98
C ASP A 123 15.83 2.67 -7.77
N HIS A 124 14.80 2.00 -7.24
CA HIS A 124 14.96 1.02 -6.18
C HIS A 124 15.70 -0.22 -6.69
N ARG A 125 16.55 -0.81 -5.85
CA ARG A 125 17.38 -1.98 -6.18
C ARG A 125 17.28 -3.10 -5.13
N GLY A 126 16.29 -3.02 -4.23
CA GLY A 126 16.06 -4.06 -3.23
C GLY A 126 15.62 -5.37 -3.93
N PRO A 127 16.26 -6.51 -3.64
CA PRO A 127 16.00 -7.76 -4.36
C PRO A 127 14.63 -8.37 -4.03
N ASP A 128 14.06 -8.03 -2.87
CA ASP A 128 12.83 -8.67 -2.39
C ASP A 128 11.58 -8.08 -3.06
N LEU A 129 11.62 -6.83 -3.56
CA LEU A 129 10.43 -6.16 -4.05
C LEU A 129 10.09 -6.58 -5.48
N GLU A 130 9.05 -7.40 -5.62
CA GLU A 130 8.54 -7.91 -6.90
C GLU A 130 7.50 -6.99 -7.55
N LEU A 131 6.68 -6.32 -6.72
CA LEU A 131 5.55 -5.53 -7.20
C LEU A 131 5.36 -4.23 -6.41
N ALA A 132 5.31 -3.11 -7.12
CA ALA A 132 4.88 -1.82 -6.60
C ALA A 132 3.63 -1.35 -7.34
N GLU A 133 2.50 -1.27 -6.63
CA GLU A 133 1.22 -0.79 -7.17
C GLU A 133 0.95 0.64 -6.72
N PHE A 134 0.41 1.46 -7.60
CA PHE A 134 -0.12 2.79 -7.25
C PHE A 134 -1.64 2.73 -7.20
N VAL A 135 -2.21 2.90 -6.00
CA VAL A 135 -3.65 2.92 -5.77
C VAL A 135 -4.11 4.37 -5.74
N LEU A 136 -4.70 4.81 -6.86
CA LEU A 136 -5.00 6.20 -7.12
C LEU A 136 -6.50 6.47 -6.95
N PHE A 137 -6.84 7.33 -5.99
CA PHE A 137 -8.21 7.80 -5.79
C PHE A 137 -8.34 9.22 -6.35
N GLY A 138 -9.18 9.38 -7.36
CA GLY A 138 -9.51 10.68 -7.97
C GLY A 138 -11.02 10.88 -8.05
N GLY A 139 -11.49 12.08 -7.71
CA GLY A 139 -12.90 12.45 -7.84
C GLY A 139 -13.30 12.72 -9.30
N ARG A 140 -14.59 12.52 -9.62
CA ARG A 140 -15.20 12.88 -10.91
C ARG A 140 -15.34 14.41 -11.04
N GLY A 141 -14.22 15.12 -11.17
CA GLY A 141 -14.20 16.57 -11.43
C GLY A 141 -13.32 16.84 -12.64
N GLY A 142 -13.82 17.60 -13.62
CA GLY A 142 -13.33 17.69 -15.01
C GLY A 142 -11.91 18.24 -15.28
N GLY A 143 -10.96 18.09 -14.36
CA GLY A 143 -9.52 18.22 -14.62
C GLY A 143 -8.90 16.91 -15.13
N ARG A 144 -7.60 16.95 -15.49
CA ARG A 144 -6.84 15.71 -15.78
C ARG A 144 -6.91 14.82 -14.54
N ASP A 145 -7.52 13.64 -14.70
CA ASP A 145 -7.66 12.71 -13.60
C ASP A 145 -6.28 12.13 -13.20
N ILE A 146 -6.11 11.86 -11.90
CA ILE A 146 -4.86 11.38 -11.32
C ILE A 146 -4.35 10.10 -12.01
N TRP A 147 -5.28 9.28 -12.50
CA TRP A 147 -5.00 8.06 -13.24
C TRP A 147 -4.28 8.37 -14.56
N SER A 148 -4.80 9.28 -15.36
CA SER A 148 -4.22 9.69 -16.65
C SER A 148 -2.83 10.30 -16.48
N VAL A 149 -2.62 11.08 -15.40
CA VAL A 149 -1.30 11.64 -15.08
C VAL A 149 -0.31 10.53 -14.75
N TRP A 150 -0.64 9.64 -13.80
CA TRP A 150 0.26 8.57 -13.39
C TRP A 150 0.57 7.60 -14.52
N THR A 151 -0.44 7.17 -15.26
CA THR A 151 -0.27 6.21 -16.37
C THR A 151 0.54 6.82 -17.51
N GLY A 152 0.27 8.06 -17.92
CA GLY A 152 1.06 8.73 -18.95
C GLY A 152 2.54 8.91 -18.54
N LYS A 153 2.79 9.25 -17.28
CA LYS A 153 4.16 9.34 -16.74
C LYS A 153 4.84 7.97 -16.64
N ALA A 154 4.11 6.95 -16.22
CA ALA A 154 4.63 5.58 -16.14
C ALA A 154 4.96 5.04 -17.55
N ASP A 155 4.08 5.25 -18.53
CA ASP A 155 4.32 4.84 -19.91
C ASP A 155 5.56 5.52 -20.48
N ALA A 156 5.74 6.83 -20.23
CA ALA A 156 6.93 7.57 -20.63
C ALA A 156 8.20 7.07 -19.94
N LEU A 157 8.12 6.65 -18.68
CA LEU A 157 9.27 6.22 -17.89
C LEU A 157 9.68 4.76 -18.13
N PHE A 158 8.71 3.88 -18.38
CA PHE A 158 8.90 2.43 -18.45
C PHE A 158 8.67 1.82 -19.84
N GLY A 159 8.17 2.57 -20.83
CA GLY A 159 8.18 2.15 -22.24
C GLY A 159 6.88 1.56 -22.83
N GLY A 160 5.69 1.91 -22.32
CA GLY A 160 4.42 1.86 -23.06
C GLY A 160 3.72 0.51 -23.31
N ARG A 161 2.78 0.16 -22.42
CA ARG A 161 1.37 -0.20 -22.67
C ARG A 161 0.77 -0.71 -21.36
N PRO A 162 -0.19 -0.02 -20.73
CA PRO A 162 -0.89 -0.56 -19.57
C PRO A 162 -1.67 -1.81 -20.01
N ASN A 163 -1.51 -2.91 -19.27
CA ASN A 163 -2.34 -4.09 -19.47
C ASN A 163 -3.81 -3.67 -19.27
N GLN A 164 -4.60 -3.62 -20.34
CA GLN A 164 -6.00 -3.17 -20.34
C GLN A 164 -6.94 -4.07 -19.52
N GLN A 165 -6.42 -5.06 -18.80
CA GLN A 165 -7.20 -5.98 -17.98
C GLN A 165 -7.66 -5.40 -16.63
N ASN A 166 -7.21 -4.21 -16.24
CA ASN A 166 -7.58 -3.60 -14.94
C ASN A 166 -8.01 -2.12 -15.02
N THR A 167 -8.41 -1.61 -16.19
CA THR A 167 -9.09 -0.31 -16.25
C THR A 167 -10.54 -0.49 -15.78
N PRO A 168 -11.01 0.21 -14.73
CA PRO A 168 -12.43 0.17 -14.40
C PRO A 168 -13.23 0.73 -15.58
N ASP A 169 -14.19 -0.06 -16.06
CA ASP A 169 -15.04 0.30 -17.18
C ASP A 169 -15.81 1.59 -16.86
N ARG A 170 -15.58 2.64 -17.66
CA ARG A 170 -16.29 3.92 -17.55
C ARG A 170 -17.80 3.78 -17.79
N SER A 171 -18.27 2.67 -18.35
CA SER A 171 -19.71 2.41 -18.55
C SER A 171 -20.45 2.01 -17.26
N MET A 172 -19.76 1.56 -16.21
CA MET A 172 -20.39 1.16 -14.93
C MET A 172 -20.49 2.28 -13.90
N ALA A 173 -19.93 3.47 -14.19
CA ALA A 173 -19.95 4.58 -13.23
C ALA A 173 -21.33 5.27 -13.08
N ASN A 174 -22.33 4.92 -13.90
CA ASN A 174 -23.62 5.62 -13.94
C ASN A 174 -24.80 4.90 -13.28
N ASN A 175 -24.62 3.73 -12.67
CA ASN A 175 -25.68 3.09 -11.88
C ASN A 175 -25.10 2.46 -10.62
N ILE A 176 -24.91 3.27 -9.57
CA ILE A 176 -24.90 2.75 -8.21
C ILE A 176 -25.83 3.65 -7.43
N ASP A 177 -27.10 3.26 -7.48
CA ASP A 177 -28.04 3.54 -6.40
C ASP A 177 -27.45 3.04 -5.09
N THR A 178 -27.81 3.75 -4.04
CA THR A 178 -27.51 3.42 -2.65
C THR A 178 -28.10 2.06 -2.30
N GLU A 179 -27.37 1.30 -1.46
CA GLU A 179 -27.68 0.00 -0.86
C GLU A 179 -26.96 -1.24 -1.42
N ASP A 180 -26.37 -1.99 -0.49
CA ASP A 180 -25.90 -3.38 -0.56
C ASP A 180 -24.71 -3.77 -1.47
N GLN A 181 -23.53 -3.92 -0.85
CA GLN A 181 -22.66 -5.07 -1.10
C GLN A 181 -22.19 -5.73 0.21
N LYS A 182 -22.95 -6.76 0.62
CA LYS A 182 -22.50 -7.81 1.54
C LYS A 182 -21.48 -8.69 0.82
N LEU A 183 -20.25 -8.76 1.33
CA LEU A 183 -19.25 -9.72 0.89
C LEU A 183 -19.52 -11.10 1.53
N ASN A 184 -19.67 -12.12 0.67
CA ASN A 184 -19.94 -13.51 1.06
C ASN A 184 -18.63 -14.22 1.43
N ILE A 185 -18.53 -14.69 2.68
CA ILE A 185 -17.34 -15.22 3.35
C ILE A 185 -16.93 -16.64 2.87
N LYS A 186 -17.51 -17.18 1.79
CA LYS A 186 -17.29 -18.59 1.40
C LYS A 186 -16.13 -18.87 0.44
N ASP A 187 -15.47 -17.86 -0.12
CA ASP A 187 -14.44 -18.09 -1.15
C ASP A 187 -13.02 -18.31 -0.59
N PHE A 188 -12.81 -18.26 0.74
CA PHE A 188 -11.49 -18.40 1.36
C PHE A 188 -11.19 -19.75 2.04
N GLN A 189 -11.97 -20.80 1.76
CA GLN A 189 -11.65 -22.13 2.26
C GLN A 189 -11.55 -23.16 1.14
N LYS A 190 -10.33 -23.41 0.65
CA LYS A 190 -9.75 -24.75 0.41
C LYS A 190 -8.43 -24.65 -0.34
N LYS A 191 -7.32 -24.93 0.36
CA LYS A 191 -6.24 -25.82 -0.08
C LYS A 191 -5.24 -25.98 1.07
N LYS A 192 -5.33 -27.11 1.80
CA LYS A 192 -4.24 -27.60 2.66
C LYS A 192 -3.35 -28.55 1.86
N PRO A 193 -2.03 -28.61 2.14
CA PRO A 193 -1.07 -29.40 1.39
C PRO A 193 -1.12 -30.89 1.79
N ARG A 194 -0.91 -31.79 0.82
CA ARG A 194 -0.69 -33.22 1.09
C ARG A 194 0.77 -33.44 1.49
N ARG A 195 1.01 -33.87 2.73
CA ARG A 195 2.22 -34.56 3.18
C ARG A 195 1.96 -36.07 3.14
N SER A 196 2.86 -36.83 2.53
CA SER A 196 2.91 -38.30 2.63
C SER A 196 4.17 -38.70 3.40
N SER A 197 3.96 -39.14 4.64
CA SER A 197 4.81 -40.01 5.46
C SER A 197 3.80 -40.91 6.17
N GLY A 198 3.84 -42.23 6.20
CA GLY A 198 4.92 -43.19 6.22
C GLY A 198 4.45 -44.31 7.19
N GLY A 199 4.84 -45.55 6.94
CA GLY A 199 5.06 -46.57 7.98
C GLY A 199 3.89 -47.15 8.78
N SER A 200 3.60 -48.43 8.47
CA SER A 200 3.56 -49.60 9.38
C SER A 200 2.78 -49.60 10.70
N GLU A 201 1.88 -50.58 10.83
CA GLU A 201 1.60 -51.54 11.93
C GLU A 201 0.12 -51.95 11.81
N GLY A 202 -0.34 -53.18 11.97
CA GLY A 202 0.22 -54.49 12.28
C GLY A 202 -0.98 -55.41 12.44
N ASP A 203 -1.06 -56.50 11.69
CA ASP A 203 -2.19 -57.45 11.78
C ASP A 203 -1.71 -58.78 12.36
N ARG A 204 -2.40 -59.21 13.43
CA ARG A 204 -2.17 -60.47 14.13
C ARG A 204 -3.20 -61.47 13.63
N GLY A 205 -2.76 -62.61 13.11
CA GLY A 205 -3.69 -63.66 12.67
C GLY A 205 -3.05 -65.02 12.41
N SER A 206 -2.73 -65.74 13.50
CA SER A 206 -2.85 -67.19 13.71
C SER A 206 -2.94 -68.17 12.51
N ALA A 207 -1.95 -69.08 12.39
CA ALA A 207 -2.11 -70.50 11.98
C ALA A 207 -0.77 -71.24 12.24
N ARG A 208 -0.68 -72.11 13.24
CA ARG A 208 -0.80 -73.60 13.22
C ARG A 208 0.50 -74.35 12.88
N THR A 209 0.69 -75.41 13.70
CA THR A 209 1.59 -76.58 13.67
C THR A 209 3.07 -76.36 13.90
#